data_AF-A0A4V6KTF1-F1
#
_entry.id   AF-A0A4V6KTF1-F1
#
_cell.length_a   1.000
_cell.length_b   1.000
_cell.length_c   1.000
_cell.angle_alpha   90.00
_cell.angle_beta   90.00
_cell.angle_gamma   90.00
#
_symmetry.space_group_name_H-M   'P 1'
#
loop_
_entity.id
_entity.type
_entity.pdbx_description
1 polymer ?
#
loop_
_entity_poly.entity_id
_entity_poly.type
_entity_poly.pdbx_seq_one_letter_code
_entity_poly.pdbx_strand_id
1 'polypeptide(L)' 'MNKFSYIIIAAFAVIEITSIVLFSIGEISSKNFLISTAVCVTGVLAQKLSIDKRNKLNSIKE' A
#
# COMPACT_ATOMS: atom_id res chain seq x y z
N MET A 1 16.31 -5.42 7.34
CA MET A 1 14.90 -5.28 6.89
C MET A 1 14.10 -4.47 7.90
N ASN A 2 13.45 -3.38 7.49
CA ASN A 2 12.84 -2.43 8.42
C ASN A 2 11.39 -2.82 8.77
N LYS A 3 11.13 -3.20 10.02
CA LYS A 3 9.80 -3.65 10.53
C LYS A 3 8.67 -2.68 10.17
N PHE A 4 8.99 -1.38 10.15
CA PHE A 4 8.05 -0.30 9.80
C PHE A 4 7.47 -0.39 8.39
N SER A 5 8.23 -0.87 7.40
CA SER A 5 7.69 -0.92 6.03
C SER A 5 6.64 -2.00 5.84
N TYR A 6 6.74 -3.12 6.57
CA TYR A 6 5.69 -4.13 6.59
C TYR A 6 4.41 -3.62 7.27
N ILE A 7 4.56 -2.82 8.33
CA ILE A 7 3.41 -2.19 9.02
C ILE A 7 2.65 -1.27 8.06
N ILE A 8 3.36 -0.47 7.26
CA ILE A 8 2.72 0.44 6.29
C ILE A 8 1.98 -0.36 5.21
N ILE A 9 2.59 -1.42 4.67
CA ILE A 9 1.94 -2.29 3.67
C ILE A 9 0.68 -2.95 4.27
N ALA A 10 0.75 -3.43 5.51
CA ALA A 10 -0.40 -4.01 6.20
C ALA A 10 -1.53 -2.98 6.41
N ALA A 11 -1.20 -1.73 6.76
CA ALA A 11 -2.19 -0.66 6.90
C ALA A 11 -2.92 -0.37 5.58
N PHE A 12 -2.20 -0.31 4.46
CA PHE A 12 -2.80 -0.19 3.13
C PHE A 12 -3.74 -1.36 2.82
N ALA A 13 -3.35 -2.59 3.12
CA ALA A 13 -4.22 -3.76 2.92
C ALA A 13 -5.54 -3.67 3.72
N VAL A 14 -5.49 -3.20 4.97
CA VAL A 14 -6.70 -3.01 5.81
C VAL A 14 -7.62 -1.93 5.23
N ILE A 15 -7.05 -0.83 4.72
CA ILE A 15 -7.81 0.24 4.07
C ILE A 15 -8.48 -0.26 2.78
N GLU A 16 -7.78 -1.07 1.99
CA GLU A 16 -8.34 -1.66 0.76
C GLU A 16 -9.50 -2.60 1.08
N ILE A 17 -9.34 -3.49 2.07
CA ILE A 17 -10.40 -4.42 2.49
C ILE A 17 -11.64 -3.63 2.91
N THR A 18 -11.47 -2.58 3.71
CA THR A 18 -12.58 -1.70 4.11
C THR A 18 -13.26 -1.07 2.89
N SER A 19 -12.48 -0.60 1.91
CA SER A 19 -12.99 -0.01 0.67
C SER A 19 -13.77 -1.01 -0.18
N ILE A 20 -13.30 -2.26 -0.28
CA ILE A 20 -13.98 -3.36 -0.98
C ILE A 20 -15.31 -3.67 -0.30
N VAL A 21 -15.33 -3.75 1.03
CA VAL A 21 -16.55 -4.00 1.80
C VAL A 21 -17.56 -2.89 1.54
N LEU A 22 -17.16 -1.62 1.69
CA LEU A 22 -18.03 -0.46 1.47
C LEU A 22 -18.57 -0.40 0.03
N PHE A 23 -17.74 -0.74 -0.96
CA PHE A 23 -18.18 -0.82 -2.36
C PHE A 23 -19.19 -1.96 -2.58
N SER A 24 -18.96 -3.11 -1.96
CA SER A 24 -19.82 -4.30 -2.10
C SER A 24 -21.22 -4.09 -1.52
N ILE A 25 -21.35 -3.26 -0.48
CA ILE A 25 -22.65 -2.88 0.09
C ILE A 25 -23.26 -1.62 -0.55
N GLY A 26 -22.60 -1.03 -1.55
CA GLY A 26 -23.10 0.14 -2.28
C GLY A 26 -22.94 1.48 -1.57
N GLU A 27 -22.20 1.54 -0.46
CA GLU A 27 -21.97 2.76 0.32
C GLU A 27 -21.02 3.75 -0.38
N ILE A 28 -20.20 3.28 -1.32
CA ILE A 28 -19.32 4.14 -2.11
C ILE A 28 -19.51 3.92 -3.61
N SER A 29 -19.40 5.01 -4.38
CA SER A 29 -19.47 4.95 -5.84
C SER A 29 -18.25 4.26 -6.45
N SER A 30 -18.39 3.73 -7.67
CA SER A 30 -17.29 3.12 -8.43
C SER A 30 -16.11 4.07 -8.63
N LYS A 31 -16.35 5.37 -8.79
CA LYS A 31 -15.29 6.39 -8.90
C LYS A 31 -14.46 6.47 -7.61
N ASN A 32 -15.14 6.50 -6.46
CA ASN A 32 -14.46 6.59 -5.16
C ASN A 32 -13.70 5.30 -4.84
N PHE A 33 -14.28 4.14 -5.17
CA PHE A 33 -13.61 2.85 -5.04
C PHE A 33 -12.34 2.79 -5.88
N LEU A 34 -12.41 3.18 -7.17
CA LEU A 34 -11.24 3.21 -8.06
C LEU A 34 -10.14 4.15 -7.57
N ILE A 35 -10.49 5.32 -7.03
CA ILE A 35 -9.52 6.24 -6.44
C ILE A 35 -8.85 5.60 -5.21
N SER A 36 -9.62 4.97 -4.33
CA SER A 36 -9.10 4.29 -3.14
C SER A 36 -8.10 3.19 -3.54
N THR A 37 -8.49 2.32 -4.46
CA THR A 37 -7.62 1.26 -4.98
C THR A 37 -6.35 1.81 -5.64
N ALA A 38 -6.46 2.88 -6.43
CA ALA A 38 -5.30 3.50 -7.07
C ALA A 38 -4.31 4.07 -6.03
N VAL A 39 -4.81 4.75 -5.00
CA VAL A 39 -4.00 5.25 -3.89
C VAL A 39 -3.33 4.10 -3.13
N CYS A 40 -4.07 3.01 -2.92
CA CYS A 40 -3.55 1.85 -2.20
C CYS A 40 -2.43 1.14 -2.95
N VAL A 41 -2.64 0.85 -4.25
CA VAL A 41 -1.64 0.24 -5.13
C VAL A 41 -0.40 1.11 -5.25
N THR A 42 -0.56 2.42 -5.46
CA THR A 42 0.58 3.35 -5.56
C THR A 42 1.34 3.47 -4.24
N GLY A 43 0.66 3.48 -3.10
CA GLY A 43 1.27 3.48 -1.76
C GLY A 43 2.12 2.24 -1.50
N VAL A 44 1.60 1.04 -1.82
CA VAL A 44 2.35 -0.23 -1.69
C VAL A 44 3.56 -0.26 -2.62
N LEU A 45 3.41 0.16 -3.87
CA LEU A 45 4.51 0.25 -4.83
C LEU A 45 5.61 1.21 -4.36
N ALA A 46 5.24 2.40 -3.88
CA ALA A 46 6.18 3.38 -3.35
C ALA A 46 6.97 2.83 -2.14
N GLN A 47 6.30 2.09 -1.25
CA GLN A 47 6.97 1.41 -0.15
C GLN A 47 7.90 0.31 -0.64
N LYS A 48 7.48 -0.51 -1.60
CA LYS A 48 8.34 -1.56 -2.19
C LYS A 48 9.61 -0.95 -2.80
N LEU A 49 9.48 0.11 -3.59
CA LEU A 49 10.61 0.85 -4.17
C LEU A 49 11.52 1.44 -3.08
N SER A 50 10.94 1.97 -2.00
CA SER A 50 11.70 2.54 -0.88
C SER A 50 12.45 1.47 -0.08
N ILE A 51 11.92 0.24 0.03
CA ILE A 51 12.62 -0.91 0.60
C ILE A 51 13.78 -1.31 -0.31
N ASP A 52 13.52 -1.46 -1.60
CA ASP A 52 14.53 -1.89 -2.58
C ASP A 52 15.72 -0.92 -2.63
N LYS A 53 15.44 0.39 -2.68
CA LYS A 53 16.48 1.43 -2.64
C LYS A 53 17.33 1.35 -1.37
N ARG A 54 16.73 1.11 -0.20
CA ARG A 54 17.47 0.97 1.07
C ARG A 54 18.30 -0.32 1.13
N ASN A 55 17.76 -1.43 0.62
CA ASN A 55 18.49 -2.68 0.54
C ASN A 55 19.71 -2.56 -0.39
N LYS A 56 19.55 -1.93 -1.55
CA LYS A 56 20.66 -1.64 -2.49
C LYS A 56 21.73 -0.76 -1.84
N LEU A 57 21.34 0.27 -1.11
CA LEU A 57 22.28 1.14 -0.38
C LEU A 57 23.06 0.41 0.71
N ASN A 58 22.41 -0.52 1.44
CA ASN A 58 23.10 -1.31 2.46
C ASN A 58 24.09 -2.30 1.84
N SER A 59 23.74 -2.94 0.72
CA SER A 59 24.62 -3.87 -0.01
C SER A 59 25.88 -3.22 -0.58
N ILE A 60 25.88 -1.90 -0.82
CA ILE A 60 27.07 -1.16 -1.29
C ILE A 60 28.00 -0.79 -0.11
N LYS A 61 27.47 -0.77 1.12
CA LYS A 61 28.24 -0.43 2.33
C LYS A 61 28.86 -1.64 3.02
N GLU A 62 28.41 -2.85 2.69
CA GLU A 62 29.02 -4.14 3.06
C GLU A 62 30.17 -4.47 2.09
#